data_AF-A0A084E9K7-F1
#
_entry.id   AF-A0A084E9K7-F1
#
_cell.length_a   1.000
_cell.length_b   1.000
_cell.length_c   1.000
_cell.angle_alpha   90.00
_cell.angle_beta   90.00
_cell.angle_gamma   90.00
#
_symmetry.space_group_name_H-M   'P 1'
#
loop_
_entity.id
_entity.type
_entity.pdbx_description
1 polymer ?
#
loop_
_entity_poly.entity_id
_entity_poly.type
_entity_poly.pdbx_seq_one_letter_code
_entity_poly.pdbx_strand_id
1 'polypeptide(L)'
;MKATIFHDHFDLDVTLRDASLDPHTRPTRRMIAGASLGMCVEDAYFSVRELREAVQWVHEGEIAGKKRLAAILGNDGADDFQRCIYYCLAGRGVVAMLDDLMWLEDLLERRGRVAGKLMRAKGRAMPLIDPYVSKEPDGPVGRIDADFRQGPSWYLDPSLAD
;
A
#
# COMPACT_ATOMS: atom_id res chain seq x y z
N MET A 1 4.14 -6.08 39.71
CA MET A 1 3.17 -6.85 38.90
C MET A 1 3.94 -7.82 38.01
N LYS A 2 3.63 -9.13 38.05
CA LYS A 2 4.17 -10.07 37.06
C LYS A 2 3.55 -9.72 35.70
N ALA A 3 4.37 -9.50 34.68
CA ALA A 3 3.88 -9.31 33.32
C ALA A 3 3.10 -10.57 32.91
N THR A 4 1.81 -10.40 32.66
CA THR A 4 0.93 -11.42 32.10
C THR A 4 1.49 -11.92 30.77
N ILE A 5 1.38 -13.22 30.49
CA ILE A 5 1.76 -13.91 29.24
C ILE A 5 1.25 -13.27 27.93
N PHE A 6 0.31 -12.34 28.02
CA PHE A 6 -0.21 -11.55 26.90
C PHE A 6 0.62 -10.29 26.55
N HIS A 7 1.66 -9.96 27.33
CA HIS A 7 2.50 -8.78 27.11
C HIS A 7 3.79 -9.05 26.33
N ASP A 8 4.05 -10.30 25.91
CA ASP A 8 5.39 -10.61 25.42
C ASP A 8 5.65 -10.10 23.98
N HIS A 9 4.61 -9.81 23.18
CA HIS A 9 4.78 -9.29 21.82
C HIS A 9 3.58 -8.43 21.37
N PHE A 10 3.80 -7.17 20.97
CA PHE A 10 2.76 -6.30 20.41
C PHE A 10 2.59 -6.56 18.91
N ASP A 11 1.35 -6.78 18.45
CA ASP A 11 1.04 -6.93 17.02
C ASP A 11 0.97 -5.56 16.35
N LEU A 12 1.98 -5.24 15.52
CA LEU A 12 1.99 -4.00 14.73
C LEU A 12 0.99 -4.03 13.57
N ASP A 13 0.47 -5.19 13.21
CA ASP A 13 -0.44 -5.37 12.08
C ASP A 13 -1.91 -5.46 12.51
N VAL A 14 -2.20 -5.36 13.82
CA VAL A 14 -3.57 -5.52 14.34
C VAL A 14 -4.56 -4.61 13.62
N THR A 15 -4.21 -3.36 13.37
CA THR A 15 -5.10 -2.41 12.69
C THR A 15 -5.27 -2.72 11.20
N LEU A 16 -4.24 -3.26 10.54
CA LEU A 16 -4.33 -3.73 9.15
C LEU A 16 -5.20 -4.98 9.05
N ARG A 17 -5.06 -5.90 10.01
CA ARG A 17 -5.83 -7.14 10.10
C ARG A 17 -7.31 -6.83 10.30
N ASP A 18 -7.61 -5.95 11.26
CA ASP A 18 -8.97 -5.50 11.53
C ASP A 18 -9.58 -4.86 10.28
N ALA A 19 -8.85 -3.93 9.64
CA ALA A 19 -9.30 -3.28 8.42
C ALA A 19 -9.49 -4.27 7.25
N SER A 20 -8.68 -5.32 7.15
CA SER A 20 -8.79 -6.34 6.09
C SER A 20 -10.02 -7.25 6.24
N LEU A 21 -10.57 -7.37 7.45
CA LEU A 21 -11.69 -8.25 7.78
C LEU A 21 -13.02 -7.51 8.03
N ASP A 22 -12.97 -6.20 8.24
CA ASP A 22 -14.16 -5.40 8.56
C ASP A 22 -15.17 -5.35 7.38
N PRO A 23 -16.39 -5.90 7.54
CA PRO A 23 -17.41 -5.89 6.49
C PRO A 23 -17.82 -4.46 6.07
N HIS A 24 -17.65 -3.46 6.94
CA HIS A 24 -17.99 -2.06 6.67
C HIS A 24 -16.88 -1.27 5.96
N THR A 25 -15.67 -1.81 5.91
CA THR A 25 -14.57 -1.23 5.14
C THR A 25 -14.77 -1.54 3.65
N ARG A 26 -14.52 -0.54 2.78
CA ARG A 26 -14.62 -0.69 1.31
C ARG A 26 -13.82 -1.92 0.83
N PRO A 27 -14.34 -2.72 -0.12
CA PRO A 27 -13.65 -3.93 -0.57
C PRO A 27 -12.21 -3.69 -1.03
N THR A 28 -11.94 -2.59 -1.73
CA THR A 28 -10.59 -2.18 -2.17
C THR A 28 -9.66 -1.87 -1.00
N ARG A 29 -10.15 -1.16 0.02
CA ARG A 29 -9.41 -0.88 1.26
C ARG A 29 -9.08 -2.16 2.03
N ARG A 30 -10.02 -3.12 2.09
CA ARG A 30 -9.75 -4.44 2.66
C ARG A 30 -8.63 -5.17 1.93
N MET A 31 -8.67 -5.17 0.59
CA MET A 31 -7.65 -5.83 -0.25
C MET A 31 -6.25 -5.24 0.02
N ILE A 32 -6.10 -3.92 -0.03
CA ILE A 32 -4.78 -3.28 0.15
C ILE A 32 -4.28 -3.34 1.61
N ALA A 33 -5.19 -3.36 2.59
CA ALA A 33 -4.82 -3.61 3.99
C ALA A 33 -4.31 -5.04 4.18
N GLY A 34 -5.00 -6.02 3.61
CA GLY A 34 -4.58 -7.42 3.62
C GLY A 34 -3.22 -7.62 2.92
N ALA A 35 -3.02 -6.98 1.77
CA ALA A 35 -1.74 -7.01 1.03
C ALA A 35 -0.57 -6.35 1.78
N SER A 36 -0.85 -5.50 2.78
CA SER A 36 0.16 -4.79 3.58
C SER A 36 0.51 -5.49 4.90
N LEU A 37 -0.18 -6.58 5.25
CA LEU A 37 0.15 -7.39 6.42
C LEU A 37 1.59 -7.90 6.29
N GLY A 38 2.33 -8.02 7.38
CA GLY A 38 3.70 -8.57 7.42
C GLY A 38 4.78 -7.76 6.69
N MET A 39 4.41 -6.73 5.92
CA MET A 39 5.38 -5.85 5.28
C MET A 39 6.19 -5.08 6.32
N CYS A 40 7.47 -4.87 6.04
CA CYS A 40 8.33 -3.98 6.83
C CYS A 40 7.65 -2.62 7.06
N VAL A 41 7.73 -2.09 8.27
CA VAL A 41 6.93 -0.95 8.72
C VAL A 41 7.27 0.31 7.91
N GLU A 42 8.55 0.61 7.77
CA GLU A 42 9.05 1.77 7.04
C GLU A 42 8.85 1.59 5.53
N ASP A 43 9.20 0.41 5.01
CA ASP A 43 9.10 0.13 3.57
C ASP A 43 7.65 0.24 3.10
N ALA A 44 6.70 -0.36 3.84
CA ALA A 44 5.27 -0.27 3.50
C ALA A 44 4.81 1.19 3.38
N TYR A 45 5.13 2.02 4.38
CA TYR A 45 4.73 3.43 4.40
C TYR A 45 5.35 4.20 3.23
N PHE A 46 6.67 4.11 3.04
CA PHE A 46 7.34 4.87 1.99
C PHE A 46 6.96 4.40 0.58
N SER A 47 6.77 3.10 0.37
CA SER A 47 6.31 2.52 -0.89
C SER A 47 4.91 2.99 -1.26
N VAL A 48 3.95 2.97 -0.32
CA VAL A 48 2.58 3.45 -0.58
C VAL A 48 2.57 4.95 -0.85
N ARG A 49 3.32 5.74 -0.07
CA ARG A 49 3.42 7.18 -0.28
C ARG A 49 4.00 7.52 -1.65
N GLU A 50 5.08 6.85 -2.05
CA GLU A 50 5.68 7.06 -3.36
C GLU A 50 4.71 6.71 -4.50
N LEU A 51 3.98 5.58 -4.38
CA LEU A 51 2.97 5.19 -5.35
C LEU A 51 1.85 6.23 -5.43
N ARG A 52 1.34 6.69 -4.29
CA ARG A 52 0.31 7.73 -4.21
C ARG A 52 0.75 9.02 -4.87
N GLU A 53 1.96 9.51 -4.59
CA GLU A 53 2.53 10.69 -5.23
C GLU A 53 2.60 10.54 -6.75
N ALA A 54 3.09 9.38 -7.23
CA ALA A 54 3.19 9.13 -8.66
C ALA A 54 1.82 9.11 -9.35
N VAL A 55 0.82 8.44 -8.75
CA VAL A 55 -0.56 8.43 -9.26
C VAL A 55 -1.17 9.84 -9.24
N GLN A 56 -0.94 10.61 -8.16
CA GLN A 56 -1.44 11.98 -8.04
C GLN A 56 -0.87 12.86 -9.15
N TRP A 57 0.44 12.81 -9.39
CA TRP A 57 1.08 13.57 -10.46
C TRP A 57 0.53 13.22 -11.84
N VAL A 58 0.27 11.94 -12.10
CA VAL A 58 -0.38 11.53 -13.36
C VAL A 58 -1.79 12.13 -13.47
N HIS A 59 -2.55 12.14 -12.37
CA HIS A 59 -3.90 12.71 -12.34
C HIS A 59 -3.90 14.23 -12.54
N GLU A 60 -2.94 14.94 -11.95
CA GLU A 60 -2.78 16.40 -12.03
C GLU A 60 -2.16 16.86 -13.37
N GLY A 61 -1.71 15.92 -14.21
CA GLY A 61 -1.09 16.24 -15.50
C GLY A 61 0.36 16.69 -15.40
N GLU A 62 1.03 16.40 -14.27
CA GLU A 62 2.43 16.73 -14.06
C GLU A 62 3.33 15.95 -15.02
N ILE A 63 4.27 16.65 -15.66
CA ILE A 63 5.14 16.10 -16.72
C ILE A 63 5.90 14.85 -16.24
N ALA A 64 6.37 14.87 -14.99
CA ALA A 64 7.16 13.78 -14.42
C ALA A 64 6.29 12.59 -13.92
N GLY A 65 4.97 12.75 -13.82
CA GLY A 65 4.08 11.78 -13.20
C GLY A 65 4.12 10.42 -13.88
N LYS A 66 3.93 10.40 -15.21
CA LYS A 66 3.92 9.13 -15.96
C LYS A 66 5.27 8.42 -15.90
N LYS A 67 6.38 9.15 -16.02
CA LYS A 67 7.72 8.58 -15.89
C LYS A 67 7.92 7.93 -14.53
N ARG A 68 7.47 8.58 -13.45
CA ARG A 68 7.57 8.04 -12.09
C ARG A 68 6.71 6.79 -11.91
N LEU A 69 5.46 6.83 -12.36
CA LEU A 69 4.58 5.67 -12.26
C LEU A 69 5.08 4.50 -13.11
N ALA A 70 5.57 4.75 -14.33
CA ALA A 70 6.18 3.73 -15.18
C ALA A 70 7.40 3.07 -14.52
N ALA A 71 8.24 3.86 -13.84
CA ALA A 71 9.40 3.33 -13.11
C ALA A 71 8.97 2.43 -11.93
N ILE A 72 7.97 2.83 -11.16
CA ILE A 72 7.43 2.01 -10.06
C ILE A 72 6.87 0.69 -10.58
N LEU A 73 6.01 0.76 -11.60
CA LEU A 73 5.30 -0.43 -12.09
C LEU A 73 6.19 -1.35 -12.93
N GLY A 74 7.19 -0.80 -13.63
CA GLY A 74 8.14 -1.52 -14.47
C GLY A 74 9.43 -1.93 -13.76
N ASN A 75 9.54 -1.72 -12.45
CA ASN A 75 10.74 -2.05 -11.68
C ASN A 75 11.05 -3.56 -11.78
N ASP A 76 12.25 -3.89 -12.26
CA ASP A 76 12.72 -5.24 -12.58
C ASP A 76 13.65 -5.84 -11.52
N GLY A 77 13.88 -5.14 -10.40
CA GLY A 77 14.84 -5.56 -9.37
C GLY A 77 14.45 -5.27 -7.92
N ALA A 78 13.19 -4.92 -7.64
CA ALA A 78 12.72 -4.70 -6.28
C ALA A 78 11.44 -5.48 -5.97
N ASP A 79 11.09 -5.47 -4.68
CA ASP A 79 9.85 -5.99 -4.12
C ASP A 79 8.61 -5.48 -4.87
N ASP A 80 7.73 -6.41 -5.26
CA ASP A 80 6.52 -6.18 -6.05
C ASP A 80 5.38 -5.52 -5.26
N PHE A 81 5.58 -5.21 -3.98
CA PHE A 81 4.59 -4.60 -3.11
C PHE A 81 3.85 -3.41 -3.74
N GLN A 82 4.57 -2.40 -4.27
CA GLN A 82 3.92 -1.23 -4.90
C GLN A 82 3.05 -1.63 -6.11
N ARG A 83 3.50 -2.61 -6.90
CA ARG A 83 2.77 -3.13 -8.05
C ARG A 83 1.53 -3.90 -7.62
N CYS A 84 1.62 -4.69 -6.55
CA CYS A 84 0.49 -5.37 -5.93
C CYS A 84 -0.60 -4.38 -5.49
N ILE A 85 -0.23 -3.34 -4.75
CA ILE A 85 -1.15 -2.30 -4.29
C ILE A 85 -1.81 -1.59 -5.48
N TYR A 86 -1.03 -1.20 -6.49
CA TYR A 86 -1.57 -0.56 -7.69
C TYR A 86 -2.63 -1.43 -8.38
N TYR A 87 -2.34 -2.71 -8.61
CA TYR A 87 -3.26 -3.60 -9.32
C TYR A 87 -4.49 -4.01 -8.50
N CYS A 88 -4.41 -3.95 -7.17
CA CYS A 88 -5.59 -4.07 -6.31
C CYS A 88 -6.60 -2.93 -6.55
N LEU A 89 -6.13 -1.76 -6.99
CA LEU A 89 -6.94 -0.54 -7.16
C LEU A 89 -7.22 -0.18 -8.63
N ALA A 90 -6.46 -0.74 -9.57
CA ALA A 90 -6.59 -0.45 -10.99
C ALA A 90 -8.02 -0.66 -11.52
N GLY A 91 -8.47 0.25 -12.38
CA GLY A 91 -9.81 0.20 -13.00
C GLY A 91 -10.97 0.69 -12.14
N ARG A 92 -10.72 1.16 -10.90
CA ARG A 92 -11.77 1.65 -9.98
C ARG A 92 -12.07 3.15 -10.07
N GLY A 93 -11.38 3.88 -10.94
CA GLY A 93 -11.40 5.35 -10.96
C GLY A 93 -10.15 5.92 -10.27
N VAL A 94 -9.45 6.88 -10.89
CA VAL A 94 -8.22 7.46 -10.30
C VAL A 94 -8.49 8.19 -8.99
N VAL A 95 -9.63 8.88 -8.86
CA VAL A 95 -10.03 9.55 -7.62
C VAL A 95 -10.25 8.55 -6.49
N ALA A 96 -10.98 7.46 -6.78
CA ALA A 96 -11.23 6.39 -5.81
C ALA A 96 -9.93 5.65 -5.41
N MET A 97 -9.01 5.46 -6.36
CA MET A 97 -7.67 4.92 -6.10
C MET A 97 -6.85 5.83 -5.19
N LEU A 98 -6.83 7.14 -5.46
CA LEU A 98 -6.11 8.12 -4.64
C LEU A 98 -6.67 8.19 -3.22
N ASP A 99 -7.99 8.19 -3.07
CA ASP A 99 -8.65 8.13 -1.76
C ASP A 99 -8.27 6.87 -0.96
N ASP A 100 -8.24 5.70 -1.62
CA ASP A 100 -7.82 4.45 -0.98
C ASP A 100 -6.32 4.43 -0.64
N LEU A 101 -5.45 5.01 -1.49
CA LEU A 101 -4.02 5.15 -1.23
C LEU A 101 -3.73 6.12 -0.07
N MET A 102 -4.43 7.26 -0.02
CA MET A 102 -4.33 8.22 1.09
C MET A 102 -4.76 7.59 2.42
N TRP A 103 -5.85 6.82 2.40
CA TRP A 103 -6.31 6.08 3.56
C TRP A 103 -5.28 5.05 4.03
N LEU A 104 -4.67 4.30 3.11
CA LEU A 104 -3.66 3.32 3.46
C LEU A 104 -2.37 3.99 3.99
N GLU A 105 -1.95 5.09 3.38
CA GLU A 105 -0.79 5.88 3.83
C GLU A 105 -0.97 6.33 5.29
N ASP A 106 -2.12 6.91 5.66
CA ASP A 106 -2.41 7.33 7.04
C ASP A 106 -2.39 6.14 8.02
N LEU A 107 -2.94 4.99 7.61
CA LEU A 107 -2.92 3.78 8.44
C LEU A 107 -1.49 3.27 8.69
N LEU A 108 -0.66 3.24 7.64
CA LEU A 108 0.74 2.81 7.73
C LEU A 108 1.61 3.81 8.49
N GLU A 109 1.36 5.10 8.36
CA GLU A 109 2.05 6.13 9.15
C GLU A 109 1.78 5.93 10.65
N ARG A 110 0.53 5.67 11.02
CA ARG A 110 0.14 5.40 12.42
C ARG A 110 0.80 4.12 12.93
N ARG A 111 0.84 3.05 12.13
CA ARG A 111 1.59 1.82 12.42
C ARG A 111 3.06 2.12 12.70
N GLY A 112 3.72 2.92 11.86
CA GLY A 112 5.09 3.38 12.07
C GLY A 112 5.30 4.19 13.36
N ARG A 113 4.36 5.09 13.68
CA ARG A 113 4.40 5.85 14.94
C ARG A 113 4.29 4.94 16.16
N VAL A 114 3.47 3.89 16.10
CA VAL A 114 3.35 2.88 17.16
C VAL A 114 4.63 2.05 17.28
N ALA A 115 5.19 1.58 16.16
CA ALA A 115 6.47 0.87 16.14
C ALA A 115 7.59 1.69 16.79
N GLY A 116 7.70 2.99 16.44
CA GLY A 116 8.68 3.88 17.06
C GLY A 116 8.45 4.09 18.57
N LYS A 117 7.20 4.11 19.04
CA LYS A 117 6.88 4.16 20.49
C LYS A 117 7.30 2.86 21.19
N LEU A 118 7.00 1.72 20.59
CA LEU A 118 7.34 0.38 21.11
C LEU A 118 8.86 0.21 21.24
N MET A 119 9.60 0.60 20.19
CA MET A 119 11.07 0.58 20.19
C MET A 119 11.64 1.43 21.35
N ARG A 120 11.17 2.66 21.53
CA ARG A 120 11.60 3.54 22.63
C ARG A 120 11.29 2.96 24.02
N ALA A 121 10.19 2.22 24.14
CA ALA A 121 9.79 1.54 25.36
C ALA A 121 10.55 0.22 25.59
N LYS A 122 11.45 -0.20 24.68
CA LYS A 122 12.12 -1.51 24.69
C LYS A 122 11.12 -2.68 24.72
N GLY A 123 9.93 -2.47 24.17
CA GLY A 123 8.94 -3.52 23.99
C GLY A 123 9.30 -4.41 22.79
N ARG A 124 8.72 -5.61 22.76
CA ARG A 124 8.90 -6.56 21.66
C ARG A 124 7.69 -6.49 20.73
N ALA A 125 7.94 -6.46 19.43
CA ALA A 125 6.90 -6.66 18.42
C ALA A 125 6.73 -8.15 18.15
N MET A 126 5.53 -8.55 17.74
CA MET A 126 5.36 -9.85 17.09
C MET A 126 6.22 -9.88 15.82
N PRO A 127 6.85 -11.02 15.50
CA PRO A 127 7.52 -11.16 14.22
C PRO A 127 6.55 -10.83 13.09
N LEU A 128 6.99 -9.97 12.18
CA LEU A 128 6.27 -9.76 10.94
C LEU A 128 6.39 -11.05 10.13
N ILE A 129 5.24 -11.68 9.84
CA ILE A 129 5.18 -12.84 8.96
C ILE A 129 4.92 -12.29 7.57
N ASP A 130 5.97 -12.18 6.77
CA ASP A 130 5.93 -11.65 5.41
C ASP A 130 5.00 -12.50 4.53
N PRO A 131 3.84 -11.98 4.08
CA PRO A 131 3.00 -12.69 3.13
C PRO A 131 3.49 -12.50 1.69
N TYR A 132 4.43 -11.59 1.44
CA TYR A 132 5.03 -11.41 0.14
C TYR A 132 6.12 -12.47 -0.03
N VAL A 133 5.87 -13.41 -0.93
CA VAL A 133 6.59 -14.69 -0.98
C VAL A 133 8.05 -14.51 -1.43
N SER A 134 8.42 -13.36 -1.99
CA SER A 134 9.77 -13.10 -2.51
C SER A 134 10.13 -11.62 -2.53
N LYS A 135 11.43 -11.34 -2.37
CA LYS A 135 12.06 -10.02 -2.62
C LYS A 135 12.32 -9.76 -4.09
N GLU A 136 12.13 -10.78 -4.93
CA GLU A 136 12.17 -10.71 -6.38
C GLU A 136 10.73 -10.77 -6.92
N PRO A 137 10.50 -10.30 -8.16
CA PRO A 137 9.20 -10.41 -8.79
C PRO A 137 8.65 -11.83 -8.81
N ASP A 138 7.45 -12.03 -8.25
CA ASP A 138 6.79 -13.33 -8.15
C ASP A 138 6.09 -13.73 -9.47
N GLY A 139 5.91 -12.76 -10.38
CA GLY A 139 5.25 -12.95 -11.68
C GLY A 139 5.89 -12.15 -12.83
N PRO A 140 5.34 -12.25 -14.05
CA PRO A 140 5.87 -11.55 -15.21
C PRO A 140 5.92 -10.04 -15.00
N VAL A 141 7.10 -9.45 -15.16
CA VAL A 141 7.28 -8.00 -15.13
C VAL A 141 7.15 -7.44 -16.53
N GLY A 142 6.08 -6.67 -16.76
CA GLY A 142 5.90 -5.92 -18.00
C GLY A 142 6.80 -4.70 -18.04
N ARG A 143 7.37 -4.39 -19.22
CA ARG A 143 8.00 -3.09 -19.45
C ARG A 143 6.92 -2.05 -19.70
N ILE A 144 6.85 -1.04 -18.84
CA ILE A 144 5.89 0.05 -18.96
C ILE A 144 6.63 1.28 -19.46
N ASP A 145 6.18 1.79 -20.61
CA ASP A 145 6.74 2.99 -21.22
C ASP A 145 6.23 4.26 -20.52
N ALA A 146 7.06 5.30 -20.44
CA ALA A 146 6.70 6.57 -19.78
C ALA A 146 5.57 7.33 -20.50
N ASP A 147 5.30 7.03 -21.77
CA ASP A 147 4.22 7.62 -22.56
C ASP A 147 2.96 6.74 -22.58
N PHE A 148 2.79 5.83 -21.62
CA PHE A 148 1.64 4.93 -21.55
C PHE A 148 0.30 5.66 -21.69
N ARG A 149 -0.65 4.98 -22.36
CA ARG A 149 -2.02 5.48 -22.55
C ARG A 149 -2.83 5.29 -21.26
N GLN A 150 -3.45 6.36 -20.79
CA GLN A 150 -4.43 6.27 -19.69
C GLN A 150 -5.76 5.73 -20.23
N GLY A 151 -6.35 4.76 -19.53
CA GLY A 151 -7.67 4.22 -19.85
C GLY A 151 -8.81 5.08 -19.28
N PRO A 152 -10.08 4.79 -19.63
CA PRO A 152 -11.24 5.56 -19.21
C PRO A 152 -11.37 5.83 -17.71
N SER A 153 -10.96 4.88 -16.87
CA SER A 153 -11.01 5.03 -15.41
C SER A 153 -10.12 6.16 -14.86
N TRP A 154 -9.25 6.76 -15.67
CA TRP A 154 -8.41 7.89 -15.25
C TRP A 154 -9.11 9.25 -15.35
N TYR A 155 -10.21 9.33 -16.08
CA TYR A 155 -10.90 10.59 -16.36
C TYR A 155 -12.42 10.48 -16.30
N LEU A 156 -12.98 9.27 -16.34
CA LEU A 156 -14.38 9.01 -16.07
C LEU A 156 -14.54 8.58 -14.61
N ASP A 157 -15.41 9.28 -13.90
CA ASP A 157 -15.90 8.80 -12.61
C ASP A 157 -16.91 7.68 -12.87
N PRO A 158 -16.66 6.44 -12.41
CA PRO A 158 -17.59 5.33 -12.59
C PRO A 158 -18.95 5.57 -11.93
N SER A 159 -19.04 6.46 -10.94
CA SER A 159 -20.32 6.86 -10.32
C SER A 159 -21.11 7.87 -11.15
N LEU A 160 -20.49 8.46 -12.17
CA LEU A 160 -21.10 9.38 -13.13
C LEU A 160 -21.28 8.75 -14.53
N ALA A 161 -20.88 7.50 -14.70
CA ALA A 161 -21.10 6.74 -15.93
C ALA A 161 -22.40 5.94 -15.78
N ASP A 162 -23.44 6.34 -16.52
CA ASP A 162 -24.76 5.72 -16.57
C ASP A 162 -24.74 4.20 -16.86
#